data_AF-A0A938B1Y6-F1
#
_entry.id   AF-A0A938B1Y6-F1
#
_cell.length_a   1.000
_cell.length_b   1.000
_cell.length_c   1.000
_cell.angle_alpha   90.00
_cell.angle_beta   90.00
_cell.angle_gamma   90.00
#
_symmetry.space_group_name_H-M   'P 1'
#
loop_
_entity.id
_entity.type
_entity.pdbx_description
1 polymer ?
#
loop_
_entity_poly.entity_id
_entity_poly.type
_entity_poly.pdbx_seq_one_letter_code
_entity_poly.pdbx_strand_id
1 'polypeptide(L)'
;MPGDTRERWHDRPSAALTTQLHTEVQQGLSPGEAAQRLQQQGPNALRQAARVSPLTLLAGQFNTLVIWVLIGAALVSVALGEVVDGSAILGITGDIAVARTAAFSVLVIEGLLRALSMRSDTRPIWHVGLRSNLLLCAIVLISVAVHVAAVSLPVLRTLFGVAPVSLGQWICWIGFTALPCGLLAGWKVLRHTRGR
;
A
#
# COMPACT_ATOMS: atom_id res chain seq x y z
N MET A 1 -23.46 17.01 -25.56
CA MET A 1 -23.34 15.87 -26.49
C MET A 1 -24.38 14.82 -26.09
N PRO A 2 -25.28 14.38 -26.98
CA PRO A 2 -26.30 13.39 -26.64
C PRO A 2 -25.64 12.03 -26.40
N GLY A 3 -26.18 11.30 -25.42
CA GLY A 3 -25.53 10.15 -24.78
C GLY A 3 -25.29 8.96 -25.71
N ASP A 4 -24.11 8.36 -25.56
CA ASP A 4 -23.76 7.04 -26.08
C ASP A 4 -24.55 5.96 -25.32
N THR A 5 -25.83 5.77 -25.67
CA THR A 5 -26.63 4.62 -25.21
C THR A 5 -26.39 3.42 -26.12
N ARG A 6 -25.17 2.87 -26.10
CA ARG A 6 -25.02 1.44 -26.39
C ARG A 6 -25.61 0.71 -25.19
N GLU A 7 -26.87 0.26 -25.31
CA GLU A 7 -27.50 -0.60 -24.31
C GLU A 7 -26.53 -1.73 -23.92
N ARG A 8 -26.22 -1.80 -22.63
CA ARG A 8 -25.33 -2.84 -22.11
C ARG A 8 -26.04 -4.18 -22.26
N TRP A 9 -25.50 -5.07 -23.08
CA TRP A 9 -26.09 -6.38 -23.39
C TRP A 9 -26.42 -7.23 -22.15
N HIS A 10 -25.70 -7.01 -21.04
CA HIS A 10 -25.89 -7.70 -19.76
C HIS A 10 -27.02 -7.11 -18.89
N ASP A 11 -27.55 -5.94 -19.27
CA ASP A 11 -28.61 -5.22 -18.54
C ASP A 11 -29.98 -5.38 -19.23
N ARG A 12 -30.06 -6.28 -20.22
CA ARG A 12 -31.30 -6.54 -20.98
C ARG A 12 -32.22 -7.50 -20.23
N PRO A 13 -33.54 -7.23 -20.17
CA PRO A 13 -34.52 -8.14 -19.58
C PRO A 13 -34.52 -9.50 -20.31
N SER A 14 -34.66 -10.59 -19.54
CA SER A 14 -34.66 -11.96 -20.07
C SER A 14 -35.71 -12.20 -21.16
N ALA A 15 -36.89 -11.59 -21.04
CA ALA A 15 -37.97 -11.67 -22.03
C ALA A 15 -37.64 -11.01 -23.38
N ALA A 16 -36.78 -9.98 -23.38
CA ALA A 16 -36.30 -9.35 -24.61
C ALA A 16 -35.26 -10.25 -25.30
N LEU A 17 -34.40 -10.91 -24.51
CA LEU A 17 -33.38 -11.84 -25.02
C LEU A 17 -33.99 -13.10 -25.63
N THR A 18 -35.07 -13.64 -25.06
CA THR A 18 -35.75 -14.84 -25.59
C THR A 18 -36.38 -14.60 -26.96
N THR A 19 -36.96 -13.41 -27.15
CA THR A 19 -37.49 -12.98 -28.45
C THR A 19 -36.36 -12.76 -29.45
N GLN A 20 -35.28 -12.08 -29.03
CA GLN A 20 -34.14 -11.78 -29.90
C GLN A 20 -33.35 -13.03 -30.32
N LEU A 21 -33.23 -14.01 -29.43
CA LEU A 21 -32.49 -15.26 -29.67
C LEU A 21 -33.39 -16.39 -30.18
N HIS A 22 -34.68 -16.12 -30.40
CA HIS A 22 -35.69 -17.11 -30.81
C HIS A 22 -35.57 -18.40 -29.98
N THR A 23 -35.66 -18.27 -28.64
CA THR A 23 -35.48 -19.39 -27.71
C THR A 23 -36.52 -19.32 -26.60
N GLU A 24 -37.12 -20.45 -26.25
CA GLU A 24 -38.05 -20.56 -25.11
C GLU A 24 -37.31 -20.86 -23.80
N VAL A 25 -37.68 -20.17 -22.70
CA VAL A 25 -37.02 -20.33 -21.39
C VAL A 25 -37.28 -21.70 -20.77
N GLN A 26 -38.49 -22.24 -20.94
CA GLN A 26 -38.93 -23.47 -20.28
C GLN A 26 -38.48 -24.73 -21.02
N GLN A 27 -38.48 -24.70 -22.36
CA GLN A 27 -38.20 -25.87 -23.20
C GLN A 27 -36.81 -25.82 -23.86
N GLY A 28 -36.19 -24.65 -23.93
CA GLY A 28 -34.90 -24.47 -24.61
C GLY A 28 -35.03 -24.58 -26.14
N LEU A 29 -33.93 -24.93 -26.80
CA LEU A 29 -33.89 -25.18 -28.24
C LEU A 29 -34.17 -26.66 -28.54
N SER A 30 -34.84 -26.93 -29.66
CA SER A 30 -35.00 -28.30 -30.15
C SER A 30 -33.63 -28.90 -30.55
N PRO A 31 -33.45 -30.23 -30.46
CA PRO A 31 -32.17 -30.87 -30.82
C PRO A 31 -31.74 -30.60 -32.27
N GLY A 32 -32.70 -30.53 -33.20
CA GLY A 32 -32.42 -30.24 -34.62
C GLY A 32 -31.95 -28.80 -34.84
N GLU A 33 -32.60 -27.84 -34.17
CA GLU A 33 -32.25 -26.43 -34.28
C GLU A 33 -30.93 -26.11 -33.57
N ALA A 34 -30.66 -26.76 -32.43
CA ALA A 34 -29.37 -26.70 -31.75
C ALA A 34 -28.23 -27.22 -32.65
N ALA A 35 -28.44 -28.35 -33.34
CA ALA A 35 -27.45 -28.91 -34.28
C ALA A 35 -27.20 -27.99 -35.48
N GLN A 36 -28.26 -27.37 -36.01
CA GLN A 36 -28.14 -26.40 -37.11
C GLN A 36 -27.36 -25.15 -36.69
N ARG A 37 -27.67 -24.59 -35.50
CA ARG A 37 -26.95 -23.41 -34.98
C ARG A 37 -25.48 -23.73 -34.68
N LEU A 38 -25.18 -24.95 -34.19
CA LEU A 38 -23.81 -25.40 -33.97
C LEU A 38 -22.99 -25.45 -35.26
N GLN A 39 -23.59 -25.86 -36.39
CA GLN A 39 -22.91 -25.86 -37.69
C GLN A 39 -22.67 -24.44 -38.22
N GLN A 40 -23.62 -23.53 -38.01
CA GLN A 40 -23.54 -22.16 -38.55
C GLN A 40 -22.65 -21.23 -37.70
N GLN A 41 -22.74 -21.32 -36.38
CA GLN A 41 -22.07 -20.41 -35.45
C GLN A 41 -20.81 -21.01 -34.82
N GLY A 42 -20.62 -22.31 -34.98
CA GLY A 42 -19.52 -23.05 -34.36
C GLY A 42 -19.76 -23.33 -32.87
N PRO A 43 -18.84 -24.07 -32.24
CA PRO A 43 -18.92 -24.33 -30.80
C PRO A 43 -18.78 -23.01 -30.04
N ASN A 44 -19.64 -22.80 -29.03
CA ASN A 44 -19.58 -21.67 -28.10
C ASN A 44 -18.38 -21.82 -27.15
N ALA A 45 -17.17 -21.83 -27.70
CA ALA A 45 -15.91 -21.94 -26.97
C ALA A 45 -15.20 -20.58 -26.98
N LEU A 46 -15.00 -20.00 -25.80
CA LEU A 46 -14.20 -18.80 -25.63
C LEU A 46 -12.76 -19.09 -26.09
N ARG A 47 -12.21 -18.23 -26.94
CA ARG A 47 -10.78 -18.29 -27.30
C ARG A 47 -9.97 -18.08 -26.02
N GLN A 48 -9.38 -19.16 -25.51
CA GLN A 48 -8.42 -19.05 -24.43
C GLN A 48 -7.21 -18.25 -24.96
N ALA A 49 -6.92 -17.12 -24.33
CA ALA A 49 -5.69 -16.38 -24.61
C ALA A 49 -4.49 -17.32 -24.44
N ALA A 50 -3.51 -17.21 -25.33
CA ALA A 50 -2.30 -18.03 -25.27
C ALA A 50 -1.69 -17.94 -23.86
N ARG A 51 -1.44 -19.09 -23.23
CA ARG A 51 -0.86 -19.13 -21.89
C ARG A 51 0.55 -18.55 -21.95
N VAL A 52 0.71 -17.34 -21.43
CA VAL A 52 2.02 -16.73 -21.25
C VAL A 52 2.73 -17.47 -20.10
N SER A 53 4.00 -17.80 -20.28
CA SER A 53 4.76 -18.51 -19.24
C SER A 53 4.93 -17.62 -17.99
N PRO A 54 4.87 -18.19 -16.77
CA PRO A 54 5.13 -17.45 -15.53
C PRO A 54 6.48 -16.73 -15.53
N LEU A 55 7.51 -17.33 -16.13
CA LEU A 55 8.84 -16.72 -16.22
C LEU A 55 8.87 -15.52 -17.16
N THR A 56 8.11 -15.57 -18.26
CA THR A 56 7.97 -14.42 -19.17
C THR A 56 7.16 -13.28 -18.55
N LEU A 57 6.15 -13.58 -17.74
CA LEU A 57 5.40 -12.56 -16.99
C LEU A 57 6.28 -11.91 -15.92
N LEU A 58 7.09 -12.71 -15.22
CA LEU A 58 8.04 -12.22 -14.22
C LEU A 58 9.13 -11.34 -14.86
N ALA A 59 9.75 -11.80 -15.95
CA ALA A 59 10.75 -11.02 -16.69
C ALA A 59 10.18 -9.71 -17.23
N GLY A 60 8.91 -9.72 -17.68
CA GLY A 60 8.21 -8.53 -18.15
C GLY A 60 8.06 -7.44 -17.08
N GLN A 61 8.05 -7.79 -15.78
CA GLN A 61 8.01 -6.80 -14.71
C GLN A 61 9.28 -5.94 -14.69
N PHE A 62 10.45 -6.55 -14.92
CA PHE A 62 11.78 -5.91 -14.86
C PHE A 62 12.05 -4.89 -15.99
N ASN A 63 11.25 -4.91 -17.05
CA ASN A 63 11.37 -3.96 -18.16
C ASN A 63 10.43 -2.74 -18.03
N THR A 64 10.11 -2.35 -16.81
CA THR A 64 9.31 -1.14 -16.55
C THR A 64 10.23 0.02 -16.20
N LEU A 65 9.90 1.22 -16.70
CA LEU A 65 10.64 2.46 -16.39
C LEU A 65 10.81 2.65 -14.87
N VAL A 66 9.79 2.26 -14.10
CA VAL A 66 9.77 2.33 -12.63
C VAL A 66 10.93 1.55 -12.02
N ILE A 67 11.25 0.35 -12.50
CA ILE A 67 12.34 -0.46 -11.94
C ILE A 67 13.70 0.16 -12.23
N TRP A 68 13.90 0.69 -13.43
CA TRP A 68 15.13 1.40 -13.76
C TRP A 68 15.31 2.68 -12.92
N VAL A 69 14.22 3.40 -12.66
CA VAL A 69 14.23 4.55 -11.73
C VAL A 69 14.55 4.11 -10.31
N LEU A 70 13.99 3.00 -9.82
CA LEU A 70 14.28 2.48 -8.48
C LEU A 70 15.73 2.00 -8.33
N ILE A 71 16.27 1.32 -9.35
CA ILE A 71 17.69 0.92 -9.36
C ILE A 71 18.59 2.16 -9.35
N GLY A 72 18.28 3.16 -10.17
CA GLY A 72 19.01 4.43 -10.18
C GLY A 72 18.94 5.15 -8.83
N ALA A 73 17.75 5.23 -8.23
CA ALA A 73 17.56 5.83 -6.90
C ALA A 73 18.31 5.07 -5.81
N ALA A 74 18.29 3.73 -5.83
CA ALA A 74 19.04 2.91 -4.89
C ALA A 74 20.56 3.10 -5.04
N LEU A 75 21.08 3.15 -6.27
CA LEU A 75 22.49 3.43 -6.54
C LEU A 75 22.88 4.83 -6.09
N VAL A 76 22.04 5.84 -6.36
CA VAL A 76 22.23 7.20 -5.88
C VAL A 76 22.19 7.25 -4.35
N SER A 77 21.29 6.49 -3.70
CA SER A 77 21.23 6.40 -2.24
C SER A 77 22.49 5.77 -1.65
N VAL A 78 22.99 4.69 -2.25
CA VAL A 78 24.26 4.05 -1.87
C VAL A 78 25.45 5.00 -2.10
N ALA A 79 25.46 5.76 -3.21
CA ALA A 79 26.54 6.69 -3.57
C ALA A 79 26.54 7.98 -2.74
N LEU A 80 25.36 8.53 -2.44
CA LEU A 80 25.17 9.59 -1.45
C LEU A 80 25.42 9.09 -0.03
N GLY A 81 25.51 7.77 0.12
CA GLY A 81 25.60 7.09 1.38
C GLY A 81 24.29 7.26 2.14
N GLU A 82 23.46 6.22 2.12
CA GLU A 82 22.41 5.99 3.12
C GLU A 82 22.99 5.84 4.56
N VAL A 83 24.25 6.23 4.75
CA VAL A 83 24.78 6.85 5.96
C VAL A 83 24.00 8.10 6.38
N VAL A 84 23.14 8.77 5.60
CA VAL A 84 22.44 9.97 6.12
C VAL A 84 21.63 9.66 7.39
N ASP A 85 20.90 8.55 7.44
CA ASP A 85 20.17 8.17 8.66
C ASP A 85 21.10 7.57 9.73
N GLY A 86 21.95 6.61 9.34
CA GLY A 86 22.86 5.91 10.27
C GLY A 86 23.99 6.79 10.82
N SER A 87 24.57 7.66 10.00
CA SER A 87 25.63 8.61 10.37
C SER A 87 25.11 9.90 10.98
N ALA A 88 23.89 10.36 10.67
CA ALA A 88 23.28 11.42 11.48
C ALA A 88 23.02 10.91 12.90
N ILE A 89 22.48 9.70 13.04
CA ILE A 89 22.29 9.05 14.33
C ILE A 89 23.64 8.84 15.04
N LEU A 90 24.66 8.33 14.34
CA LEU A 90 26.00 8.12 14.91
C LEU A 90 26.68 9.46 15.27
N GLY A 91 26.52 10.50 14.45
CA GLY A 91 27.04 11.84 14.69
C GLY A 91 26.37 12.56 15.86
N ILE A 92 25.10 12.27 16.13
CA ILE A 92 24.37 12.79 17.31
C ILE A 92 24.73 12.00 18.58
N THR A 93 25.03 10.70 18.48
CA THR A 93 25.11 9.81 19.66
C THR A 93 26.53 9.41 20.06
N GLY A 94 27.48 9.37 19.13
CA GLY A 94 28.89 9.02 19.38
C GLY A 94 29.16 7.57 19.79
N ASP A 95 28.12 6.75 19.96
CA ASP A 95 28.20 5.38 20.46
C ASP A 95 27.34 4.44 19.60
N ILE A 96 27.92 3.33 19.14
CA ILE A 96 27.27 2.38 18.23
C ILE A 96 26.06 1.66 18.86
N ALA A 97 26.07 1.40 20.17
CA ALA A 97 24.97 0.78 20.89
C ALA A 97 23.79 1.76 21.05
N VAL A 98 24.09 3.03 21.30
CA VAL A 98 23.08 4.10 21.31
C VAL A 98 22.53 4.33 19.90
N ALA A 99 23.38 4.30 18.88
CA ALA A 99 22.95 4.45 17.49
C ALA A 99 22.00 3.32 17.03
N ARG A 100 22.31 2.07 17.37
CA ARG A 100 21.42 0.93 17.10
C ARG A 100 20.07 1.09 17.81
N THR A 101 20.10 1.55 19.06
CA THR A 101 18.90 1.83 19.84
C THR A 101 18.06 2.92 19.19
N ALA A 102 18.69 4.01 18.77
CA ALA A 102 18.03 5.10 18.07
C ALA A 102 17.37 4.63 16.77
N ALA A 103 18.09 3.84 15.95
CA ALA A 103 17.56 3.30 14.70
C ALA A 103 16.33 2.39 14.95
N PHE A 104 16.41 1.50 15.95
CA PHE A 104 15.28 0.68 16.37
C PHE A 104 14.08 1.54 16.81
N SER A 105 14.32 2.56 17.65
CA SER A 105 13.28 3.48 18.11
C SER A 105 12.65 4.28 16.97
N VAL A 106 13.45 4.85 16.07
CA VAL A 106 12.98 5.60 14.91
C VAL A 106 12.10 4.73 14.02
N LEU A 107 12.51 3.49 13.73
CA LEU A 107 11.73 2.56 12.90
C LEU A 107 10.38 2.20 13.54
N VAL A 108 10.36 1.93 14.86
CA VAL A 108 9.13 1.65 15.58
C VAL A 108 8.19 2.85 15.53
N ILE A 109 8.69 4.05 15.85
CA ILE A 109 7.88 5.27 15.85
C ILE A 109 7.36 5.58 14.44
N GLU A 110 8.20 5.43 13.41
CA GLU A 110 7.79 5.63 12.01
C GLU A 110 6.72 4.61 11.58
N GLY A 111 6.85 3.34 11.96
CA GLY A 111 5.84 2.32 11.71
C GLY A 111 4.48 2.69 12.33
N LEU A 112 4.49 3.22 13.56
CA LEU A 112 3.27 3.67 14.25
C LEU A 112 2.66 4.92 13.60
N LEU A 113 3.48 5.90 13.21
CA LEU A 113 3.02 7.11 12.49
C LEU A 113 2.48 6.78 11.10
N ARG A 114 3.11 5.82 10.41
CA ARG A 114 2.66 5.32 9.11
C ARG A 114 1.34 4.59 9.22
N ALA A 115 1.14 3.76 10.26
CA ALA A 115 -0.13 3.12 10.54
C ALA A 115 -1.27 4.13 10.71
N LEU A 116 -1.03 5.23 11.44
CA LEU A 116 -1.99 6.33 11.56
C LEU A 116 -2.21 7.07 10.23
N SER A 117 -1.17 7.20 9.40
CA SER A 117 -1.24 7.88 8.11
C SER A 117 -1.98 7.08 7.03
N MET A 118 -1.93 5.75 7.07
CA MET A 118 -2.65 4.86 6.14
C MET A 118 -4.17 4.91 6.31
N ARG A 119 -4.64 5.47 7.43
CA ARG A 119 -6.06 5.70 7.68
C ARG A 119 -6.73 6.56 6.61
N SER A 120 -5.98 7.46 5.96
CA SER A 120 -6.52 8.28 4.89
C SER A 120 -5.50 8.52 3.80
N ASP A 121 -5.88 8.13 2.60
CA ASP A 121 -5.10 8.36 1.39
C ASP A 121 -5.17 9.79 0.89
N THR A 122 -6.05 10.64 1.40
CA THR A 122 -6.24 12.02 0.92
C THR A 122 -6.04 13.07 2.02
N ARG A 123 -6.43 12.79 3.27
CA ARG A 123 -6.41 13.76 4.38
C ARG A 123 -5.25 13.53 5.34
N PRO A 124 -4.64 14.59 5.90
CA PRO A 124 -3.62 14.46 6.94
C PRO A 124 -4.22 14.04 8.28
N ILE A 125 -3.40 13.51 9.19
CA ILE A 125 -3.80 12.87 10.45
C ILE A 125 -4.71 13.78 11.31
N TRP A 126 -4.39 15.08 11.38
CA TRP A 126 -5.16 16.06 12.16
C TRP A 126 -6.55 16.37 11.61
N HIS A 127 -6.79 16.15 10.30
CA HIS A 127 -8.12 16.34 9.69
C HIS A 127 -9.03 15.13 9.85
N VAL A 128 -8.47 13.93 10.00
CA VAL A 128 -9.26 12.71 10.16
C VAL A 128 -9.73 12.53 11.61
N GLY A 129 -8.95 13.05 12.56
CA GLY A 129 -9.20 12.98 14.00
C GLY A 129 -8.82 11.63 14.60
N LEU A 130 -8.40 11.64 15.88
CA LEU A 130 -8.00 10.42 16.59
C LEU A 130 -9.20 9.51 16.91
N ARG A 131 -10.38 10.10 17.13
CA ARG A 131 -11.57 9.35 17.57
C ARG A 131 -12.23 8.49 16.51
N SER A 132 -11.97 8.73 15.23
CA SER A 132 -12.70 7.99 14.20
C SER A 132 -12.32 6.50 14.17
N ASN A 133 -11.24 6.08 14.86
CA ASN A 133 -10.87 4.67 15.07
C ASN A 133 -10.10 4.54 16.39
N LEU A 134 -10.86 4.41 17.49
CA LEU A 134 -10.30 4.31 18.84
C LEU A 134 -9.48 3.03 19.04
N LEU A 135 -9.83 1.93 18.37
CA LEU A 135 -9.08 0.68 18.46
C LEU A 135 -7.65 0.84 17.90
N LEU A 136 -7.52 1.48 16.74
CA LEU A 136 -6.21 1.81 16.16
C LEU A 136 -5.40 2.69 17.11
N CYS A 137 -6.01 3.73 17.68
CA CYS A 137 -5.35 4.57 18.68
C CYS A 137 -4.92 3.79 19.92
N ALA A 138 -5.74 2.86 20.41
CA ALA A 138 -5.40 2.01 21.55
C ALA A 138 -4.21 1.10 21.23
N ILE A 139 -4.19 0.44 20.06
CA ILE A 139 -3.08 -0.42 19.63
C ILE A 139 -1.78 0.39 19.49
N VAL A 140 -1.86 1.60 18.91
CA VAL A 140 -0.71 2.50 18.79
C VAL A 140 -0.20 2.89 20.18
N LEU A 141 -1.08 3.27 21.11
CA LEU A 141 -0.70 3.61 22.48
C LEU A 141 -0.05 2.44 23.21
N ILE A 142 -0.60 1.22 23.08
CA ILE A 142 -0.01 0.01 23.65
C ILE A 142 1.38 -0.23 23.05
N SER A 143 1.54 -0.06 21.74
CA SER A 143 2.83 -0.24 21.06
C SER A 143 3.88 0.78 21.51
N VAL A 144 3.49 2.04 21.69
CA VAL A 144 4.36 3.07 22.28
C VAL A 144 4.75 2.69 23.70
N ALA A 145 3.80 2.25 24.53
CA ALA A 145 4.07 1.87 25.92
C ALA A 145 5.04 0.68 26.01
N VAL A 146 4.85 -0.36 25.19
CA VAL A 146 5.76 -1.50 25.10
C VAL A 146 7.15 -1.06 24.64
N HIS A 147 7.24 -0.18 23.65
CA HIS A 147 8.52 0.35 23.17
C HIS A 147 9.26 1.14 24.27
N VAL A 148 8.57 2.06 24.95
CA VAL A 148 9.13 2.82 26.07
C VAL A 148 9.59 1.87 27.18
N ALA A 149 8.80 0.85 27.52
CA ALA A 149 9.18 -0.16 28.51
C ALA A 149 10.44 -0.93 28.06
N ALA A 150 10.53 -1.34 26.80
CA ALA A 150 11.68 -2.06 26.26
C ALA A 150 12.98 -1.26 26.38
N VAL A 151 12.91 0.06 26.14
CA VAL A 151 14.06 0.98 26.19
C VAL A 151 14.31 1.53 27.60
N SER A 152 13.36 1.40 28.54
CA SER A 152 13.46 1.98 29.89
C SER A 152 13.74 0.96 30.99
N LEU A 153 13.20 -0.25 30.88
CA LEU A 153 13.31 -1.27 31.93
C LEU A 153 14.63 -2.05 31.80
N PRO A 154 15.44 -2.15 32.87
CA PRO A 154 16.74 -2.84 32.81
C PRO A 154 16.68 -4.27 32.28
N VAL A 155 15.66 -5.04 32.69
CA VAL A 155 15.44 -6.43 32.26
C VAL A 155 15.16 -6.53 30.76
N LEU A 156 14.41 -5.57 30.21
CA LEU A 156 14.11 -5.57 28.78
C LEU A 156 15.28 -5.02 27.95
N ARG A 157 16.03 -4.05 28.48
CA ARG A 157 17.25 -3.54 27.84
C ARG A 157 18.28 -4.64 27.63
N THR A 158 18.50 -5.50 28.63
CA THR A 158 19.42 -6.64 28.50
C THR A 158 18.88 -7.67 27.51
N LEU A 159 17.58 -7.95 27.53
CA LEU A 159 16.93 -8.89 26.61
C LEU A 159 17.04 -8.45 25.14
N PHE A 160 16.81 -7.16 24.86
CA PHE A 160 16.79 -6.61 23.50
C PHE A 160 18.13 -6.00 23.07
N GLY A 161 19.16 -6.02 23.93
CA GLY A 161 20.50 -5.48 23.61
C GLY A 161 20.51 -3.97 23.39
N VAL A 162 19.74 -3.23 24.19
CA VAL A 162 19.43 -1.81 24.01
C VAL A 162 20.24 -0.96 24.99
N ALA A 163 20.79 0.16 24.51
CA ALA A 163 21.51 1.11 25.34
C ALA A 163 20.54 1.99 26.15
N PRO A 164 20.94 2.49 27.33
CA PRO A 164 20.15 3.46 28.08
C PRO A 164 20.06 4.78 27.30
N VAL A 165 18.86 5.33 27.22
CA VAL A 165 18.56 6.53 26.45
C VAL A 165 18.33 7.71 27.38
N SER A 166 19.00 8.83 27.13
CA SER A 166 18.82 10.07 27.88
C SER A 166 17.62 10.87 27.37
N LEU A 167 17.09 11.78 28.20
CA LEU A 167 15.94 12.61 27.81
C LEU A 167 16.26 13.55 26.62
N GLY A 168 17.52 14.00 26.49
CA GLY A 168 17.95 14.79 25.33
C GLY A 168 17.89 13.99 24.03
N GLN A 169 18.28 12.71 24.07
CA GLN A 169 18.21 11.82 22.91
C GLN A 169 16.77 11.57 22.48
N TRP A 170 15.84 11.38 23.44
CA TRP A 170 14.42 11.27 23.16
C TRP A 170 13.88 12.47 22.37
N ILE A 171 14.22 13.69 22.78
CA ILE A 171 13.79 14.91 22.11
C ILE A 171 14.35 14.96 20.68
N CYS A 172 15.64 14.69 20.49
CA CYS A 172 16.27 14.68 19.18
C CYS A 172 15.62 13.64 18.23
N TRP A 173 15.35 12.43 18.72
CA TRP A 173 14.76 11.36 17.90
C TRP A 173 13.32 11.65 17.51
N ILE A 174 12.51 12.17 18.44
CA ILE A 174 11.14 12.62 18.15
C ILE A 174 11.15 13.76 17.13
N GLY A 175 12.07 14.72 17.28
CA GLY A 175 12.24 15.81 16.31
C GLY A 175 12.60 15.30 14.91
N PHE A 176 13.52 14.34 14.82
CA PHE A 176 13.89 13.72 13.55
C PHE A 176 12.74 12.94 12.91
N THR A 177 11.98 12.16 13.68
CA THR A 177 10.81 11.40 13.17
C THR A 177 9.62 12.29 12.81
N ALA A 178 9.49 13.46 13.41
CA ALA A 178 8.44 14.41 13.06
C ALA A 178 8.63 15.01 11.65
N LEU A 179 9.87 15.07 11.14
CA LEU A 179 10.19 15.69 9.85
C LEU A 179 9.53 14.96 8.66
N PRO A 180 9.76 13.64 8.44
CA PRO A 180 9.10 12.91 7.36
C PRO A 180 7.57 12.93 7.48
N CYS A 181 7.05 12.85 8.71
CA CYS A 181 5.62 12.88 8.95
C CYS A 181 5.00 14.26 8.62
N GLY A 182 5.71 15.34 8.95
CA GLY A 182 5.35 16.71 8.58
C GLY A 182 5.41 16.94 7.07
N LEU A 183 6.45 16.44 6.40
CA LEU A 183 6.57 16.49 4.93
C LEU A 183 5.44 15.75 4.24
N LEU A 184 5.16 14.51 4.66
CA LEU A 184 4.04 13.72 4.13
C LEU A 184 2.73 14.46 4.32
N ALA A 185 2.46 14.96 5.52
CA ALA A 185 1.20 15.60 5.80
C ALA A 185 1.06 16.96 5.08
N GLY A 186 2.16 17.72 4.92
CA GLY A 186 2.21 18.91 4.06
C GLY A 186 1.94 18.58 2.58
N TRP A 187 2.55 17.52 2.06
CA TRP A 187 2.25 17.00 0.72
C TRP A 187 0.78 16.61 0.57
N LYS A 188 0.21 15.95 1.60
CA LYS A 188 -1.22 15.58 1.61
C LYS A 188 -2.15 16.79 1.56
N VAL A 189 -1.78 17.89 2.22
CA VAL A 189 -2.52 19.17 2.16
C VAL A 189 -2.37 19.83 0.79
N LEU A 190 -1.15 19.88 0.24
CA LEU A 190 -0.87 20.54 -1.04
C LEU A 190 -1.60 19.90 -2.23
N ARG A 191 -1.68 18.57 -2.28
CA ARG A 191 -2.46 17.87 -3.33
C ARG A 191 -3.97 18.11 -3.18
N HIS A 192 -4.46 18.33 -1.96
CA HIS A 192 -5.87 18.61 -1.72
C HIS A 192 -6.26 20.02 -2.17
N THR A 193 -5.33 20.99 -2.11
CA THR A 193 -5.55 22.35 -2.62
C THR A 193 -5.34 22.47 -4.13
N ARG A 194 -4.52 21.62 -4.76
CA ARG A 194 -4.30 21.58 -6.23
C ARG A 194 -5.29 20.70 -7.02
N GLY A 195 -6.11 19.90 -6.35
CA GLY A 195 -7.14 19.04 -6.96
C GLY A 195 -8.55 19.66 -7.03
N ARG A 196 -8.66 20.98 -6.88
CA ARG A 196 -9.85 21.79 -7.17
C ARG A 196 -9.54 22.71 -8.34
#